data_AF-A0A4Q5NUG5-F1
#
_entry.id   AF-A0A4Q5NUG5-F1
#
_cell.length_a   1.000
_cell.length_b   1.000
_cell.length_c   1.000
_cell.angle_alpha   90.00
_cell.angle_beta   90.00
_cell.angle_gamma   90.00
#
_symmetry.space_group_name_H-M   'P 1'
#
loop_
_entity.id
_entity.type
_entity.pdbx_description
1 polymer ?
#
loop_
_entity_poly.entity_id
_entity_poly.type
_entity_poly.pdbx_seq_one_letter_code
_entity_poly.pdbx_strand_id
1 'polypeptide(L)'
;MLRFDGIYCSPLIKDEALSYRDYFRFYEDGSVLAVVSTGTATEVARWFHKDTSQLSEGRYTLDGLSISFSTASPGGEIDRNEEFYDGSLQVIVSYNGQVGDNVLHLHSHSHFNGHEATIACEFVPIELLPPRSQ
;
A
#
# COMPACT_ATOMS: atom_id res chain seq x y z
N MET A 1 11.89 -11.40 -8.12
CA MET A 1 10.76 -11.16 -9.05
C MET A 1 9.56 -10.64 -8.26
N LEU A 2 8.67 -9.85 -8.86
CA LEU A 2 7.49 -9.33 -8.15
C LEU A 2 6.51 -10.45 -7.85
N ARG A 3 5.97 -10.49 -6.63
CA ARG A 3 5.05 -11.50 -6.15
C ARG A 3 3.67 -10.91 -5.88
N PHE A 4 2.65 -11.71 -6.13
CA PHE A 4 1.24 -11.31 -6.07
C PHE A 4 0.42 -12.11 -5.04
N ASP A 5 1.02 -13.20 -4.52
CA ASP A 5 0.44 -14.15 -3.57
C ASP A 5 0.69 -13.76 -2.10
N GLY A 6 0.81 -12.47 -1.82
CA GLY A 6 1.15 -11.98 -0.48
C GLY A 6 1.17 -10.46 -0.38
N ILE A 7 1.82 -9.98 0.68
CA ILE A 7 2.01 -8.55 0.94
C ILE A 7 3.48 -8.26 1.18
N TYR A 8 3.92 -7.08 0.77
CA TYR A 8 5.21 -6.53 1.13
C TYR A 8 5.05 -5.65 2.36
N CYS A 9 5.88 -5.87 3.37
CA CYS A 9 5.78 -5.23 4.68
C CYS A 9 7.08 -4.50 5.02
N SER A 10 7.00 -3.22 5.38
CA SER A 10 8.16 -2.48 5.90
C SER A 10 8.61 -3.04 7.26
N PRO A 11 9.84 -2.73 7.71
CA PRO A 11 10.23 -2.85 9.10
C PRO A 11 9.32 -2.02 10.01
N LEU A 12 9.29 -2.32 11.31
CA LEU A 12 8.52 -1.55 12.28
C LEU A 12 9.11 -0.13 12.37
N ILE A 13 8.33 0.86 11.96
CA ILE A 13 8.65 2.27 12.09
C ILE A 13 8.16 2.70 13.48
N LYS A 14 9.04 3.32 14.25
CA LYS A 14 8.73 3.85 15.58
C LYS A 14 8.69 5.37 15.51
N ASP A 15 7.51 5.92 15.72
CA ASP A 15 7.28 7.35 15.96
C ASP A 15 7.03 7.57 17.46
N GLU A 16 7.16 8.80 17.94
CA GLU A 16 6.97 9.17 19.35
C GLU A 16 5.58 8.78 19.87
N ALA A 17 4.57 8.80 19.00
CA ALA A 17 3.18 8.51 19.33
C ALA A 17 2.74 7.07 19.01
N LEU A 18 3.37 6.41 18.03
CA LEU A 18 2.85 5.18 17.42
C LEU A 18 3.97 4.34 16.81
N SER A 19 3.85 3.01 16.89
CA SER A 19 4.64 2.10 16.05
C SER A 19 3.77 1.51 14.95
N TYR A 20 4.18 1.67 13.69
CA TYR A 20 3.42 1.27 12.52
C TYR A 20 4.32 0.66 11.43
N ARG A 21 3.69 0.11 10.39
CA ARG A 21 4.35 -0.43 9.20
C ARG A 21 3.59 -0.01 7.95
N ASP A 22 4.33 0.11 6.85
CA ASP A 22 3.78 0.25 5.51
C ASP A 22 3.56 -1.13 4.90
N TYR A 23 2.40 -1.31 4.26
CA TYR A 23 2.01 -2.52 3.57
C TYR A 23 1.70 -2.23 2.12
N PHE A 24 2.23 -3.05 1.22
CA PHE A 24 1.93 -2.99 -0.21
C PHE A 24 1.43 -4.32 -0.71
N ARG A 25 0.42 -4.30 -1.58
CA ARG A 25 -0.09 -5.49 -2.26
C ARG A 25 -0.18 -5.23 -3.76
N PHE A 26 0.50 -6.04 -4.53
CA PHE A 26 0.54 -5.97 -5.99
C PHE A 26 -0.39 -7.03 -6.58
N TYR A 27 -0.97 -6.72 -7.73
CA TYR A 27 -1.85 -7.62 -8.47
C TYR A 27 -1.36 -7.77 -9.91
N GLU A 28 -1.55 -8.94 -10.50
CA GLU A 28 -1.12 -9.24 -11.88
C GLU A 28 -1.71 -8.30 -12.93
N ASP A 29 -2.84 -7.67 -12.65
CA ASP A 29 -3.50 -6.70 -13.53
C ASP A 29 -2.78 -5.34 -13.62
N GLY A 30 -1.69 -5.14 -12.86
CA GLY A 30 -0.93 -3.90 -12.81
C GLY A 30 -1.39 -2.94 -11.70
N SER A 31 -2.32 -3.34 -10.84
CA SER A 31 -2.77 -2.51 -9.72
C SER A 31 -1.94 -2.75 -8.45
N VAL A 32 -1.85 -1.72 -7.61
CA VAL A 32 -1.18 -1.74 -6.31
C VAL A 32 -2.06 -1.09 -5.25
N LEU A 33 -2.09 -1.68 -4.07
CA LEU A 33 -2.67 -1.09 -2.87
C LEU A 33 -1.56 -0.74 -1.88
N ALA A 34 -1.76 0.32 -1.12
CA ALA A 34 -0.89 0.72 -0.02
C ALA A 34 -1.71 1.04 1.24
N VAL A 35 -1.19 0.68 2.41
CA VAL A 35 -1.79 1.09 3.69
C VAL A 35 -0.75 1.16 4.79
N VAL A 36 -0.95 2.09 5.73
CA VAL A 36 -0.19 2.18 6.98
C VAL A 36 -1.01 1.53 8.09
N SER A 37 -0.43 0.62 8.85
CA SER A 37 -1.15 -0.06 9.93
C SER A 37 -0.25 -0.46 11.09
N THR A 38 -0.85 -0.61 12.27
CA THR A 38 -0.21 -1.18 13.47
C THR A 38 -0.37 -2.70 13.56
N GLY A 39 -1.30 -3.28 12.79
CA GLY A 39 -1.56 -4.72 12.78
C GLY A 39 -0.40 -5.50 12.17
N THR A 40 -0.34 -6.80 12.46
CA THR A 40 0.59 -7.73 11.80
C THR A 40 0.20 -7.97 10.34
N ALA A 41 1.14 -8.49 9.53
CA ALA A 41 0.87 -8.87 8.15
C ALA A 41 -0.38 -9.76 8.00
N THR A 42 -0.53 -10.76 8.88
CA THR A 42 -1.67 -11.69 8.90
C THR A 42 -2.99 -10.99 9.24
N GLU A 43 -2.98 -9.99 10.12
CA GLU A 43 -4.19 -9.24 10.47
C GLU A 43 -4.60 -8.29 9.36
N VAL A 44 -3.62 -7.59 8.76
CA VAL A 44 -3.83 -6.69 7.62
C VAL A 44 -4.36 -7.46 6.41
N ALA A 45 -3.81 -8.65 6.15
CA ALA A 45 -4.20 -9.52 5.04
C ALA A 45 -5.72 -9.83 4.96
N ARG A 46 -6.42 -9.81 6.10
CA ARG A 46 -7.85 -10.16 6.19
C ARG A 46 -8.78 -9.14 5.52
N TRP A 47 -8.34 -7.88 5.40
CA TRP A 47 -9.13 -6.79 4.84
C TRP A 47 -8.36 -6.02 3.76
N PHE A 48 -7.06 -6.24 3.59
CA PHE A 48 -6.24 -5.53 2.60
C PHE A 48 -6.34 -6.17 1.21
N HIS A 49 -7.49 -6.00 0.56
CA HIS A 49 -7.80 -6.50 -0.78
C HIS A 49 -8.64 -5.49 -1.59
N LYS A 50 -8.75 -5.69 -2.91
CA LYS A 50 -9.40 -4.75 -3.85
C LYS A 50 -10.86 -4.42 -3.52
N ASP A 51 -11.59 -5.34 -2.89
CA ASP A 51 -13.00 -5.12 -2.53
C ASP A 51 -13.19 -4.23 -1.28
N THR A 52 -12.11 -3.82 -0.63
CA THR A 52 -12.17 -2.95 0.56
C THR A 52 -12.16 -1.49 0.15
N SER A 53 -13.21 -0.77 0.54
CA SER A 53 -13.28 0.67 0.37
C SER A 53 -12.23 1.41 1.20
N GLN A 54 -11.89 2.63 0.81
CA GLN A 54 -11.03 3.53 1.57
C GLN A 54 -9.55 3.07 1.69
N LEU A 55 -9.04 2.35 0.70
CA LEU A 55 -7.61 2.05 0.59
C LEU A 55 -6.91 3.00 -0.36
N SER A 56 -5.63 3.27 -0.11
CA SER A 56 -4.81 3.96 -1.09
C SER A 56 -4.50 3.02 -2.25
N GLU A 57 -4.82 3.44 -3.47
CA GLU A 57 -4.69 2.61 -4.67
C GLU A 57 -3.94 3.31 -5.80
N GLY A 58 -3.44 2.51 -6.74
CA GLY A 58 -2.80 3.02 -7.93
C GLY A 58 -2.37 1.93 -8.90
N ARG A 59 -1.48 2.31 -9.82
CA ARG A 59 -0.96 1.44 -10.90
C ARG A 59 0.55 1.40 -10.85
N TYR A 60 1.13 0.25 -11.15
CA TYR A 60 2.58 0.07 -11.24
C TYR A 60 3.03 -0.27 -12.66
N THR A 61 4.27 0.08 -12.96
CA THR A 61 5.00 -0.38 -14.14
C THR A 61 6.23 -1.15 -13.69
N LEU A 62 6.57 -2.20 -14.44
CA LEU A 62 7.73 -3.04 -14.21
C LEU A 62 8.59 -3.07 -15.47
N ASP A 63 9.87 -2.73 -15.33
CA ASP A 63 10.88 -2.84 -16.39
C ASP A 63 12.07 -3.66 -15.86
N GLY A 64 12.08 -4.96 -16.19
CA GLY A 64 12.99 -5.92 -15.59
C GLY A 64 12.78 -6.04 -14.07
N LEU A 65 13.77 -5.59 -13.29
CA LEU A 65 13.69 -5.54 -11.82
C LEU A 65 13.29 -4.16 -11.29
N SER A 66 13.21 -3.15 -12.16
CA SER A 66 12.84 -1.79 -11.77
C SER A 66 11.32 -1.68 -11.69
N ILE A 67 10.82 -1.07 -10.62
CA ILE A 67 9.39 -0.85 -10.39
C ILE A 67 9.12 0.62 -10.08
N SER A 68 8.05 1.14 -10.67
CA SER A 68 7.57 2.50 -10.42
C SER A 68 6.06 2.47 -10.23
N PHE A 69 5.56 3.20 -9.24
CA PHE A 69 4.12 3.35 -9.01
C PHE A 69 3.82 4.62 -8.24
N SER A 70 2.54 5.00 -8.21
CA SER A 70 2.04 5.98 -7.27
C SER A 70 0.76 5.45 -6.65
N THR A 71 0.49 5.83 -5.41
CA THR A 71 -0.79 5.58 -4.75
C THR A 71 -1.40 6.91 -4.36
N ALA A 72 -2.73 6.98 -4.45
CA ALA A 72 -3.50 8.10 -3.95
C ALA A 72 -4.34 7.62 -2.78
N SER A 73 -4.36 8.37 -1.68
CA SER A 73 -5.35 8.14 -0.62
C SER A 73 -6.76 8.21 -1.20
N PRO A 74 -7.72 7.46 -0.65
CA PRO A 74 -9.12 7.63 -1.04
C PRO A 74 -9.47 9.12 -0.90
N GLY A 75 -9.94 9.72 -1.99
CA GLY A 75 -10.56 11.05 -1.90
C GLY A 75 -11.75 10.96 -0.96
N GLY A 76 -11.98 11.97 -0.14
CA GLY A 76 -13.15 11.98 0.73
C GLY A 76 -14.42 11.93 -0.12
N GLU A 77 -15.19 10.85 -0.01
CA GLU A 77 -16.64 10.92 -0.21
C GLU A 77 -17.28 11.02 1.17
N ILE A 78 -17.84 12.19 1.44
CA ILE A 78 -18.61 12.51 2.63
C ILE A 78 -19.92 11.74 2.56
N ASP A 79 -20.31 11.19 3.71
CA ASP A 79 -21.62 10.59 3.93
C ASP A 79 -22.72 11.56 3.47
N ARG A 80 -23.74 11.05 2.78
CA ARG A 80 -24.76 11.87 2.07
C ARG A 80 -25.68 12.66 2.99
N ASN A 81 -25.40 12.77 4.27
CA ASN A 81 -26.05 13.71 5.18
C ASN A 81 -25.02 14.16 6.22
N GLU A 82 -24.79 15.48 6.25
CA GLU A 82 -24.12 16.24 7.31
C GLU A 82 -22.60 16.47 7.12
N GLU A 83 -22.32 17.75 6.84
CA GLU A 83 -21.05 18.48 6.82
C GLU A 83 -20.07 18.22 5.65
N PHE A 84 -20.25 19.09 4.65
CA PHE A 84 -19.38 19.36 3.52
C PHE A 84 -17.95 19.73 3.98
N TYR A 85 -17.01 18.81 3.87
CA TYR A 85 -15.57 19.06 3.72
C TYR A 85 -15.26 19.15 2.21
N ASP A 86 -14.34 20.02 1.77
CA ASP A 86 -14.18 20.33 0.32
C ASP A 86 -13.61 19.20 -0.57
N GLY A 87 -13.45 17.98 -0.04
CA GLY A 87 -13.26 16.75 -0.81
C GLY A 87 -12.01 16.67 -1.69
N SER A 88 -11.03 17.58 -1.54
CA SER A 88 -10.02 17.79 -2.58
C SER A 88 -8.59 17.34 -2.24
N LEU A 89 -8.29 16.98 -0.99
CA LEU A 89 -6.92 16.65 -0.60
C LEU A 89 -6.62 15.15 -0.72
N GLN A 90 -6.33 14.69 -1.94
CA GLN A 90 -5.71 13.38 -2.14
C GLN A 90 -4.22 13.45 -1.78
N VAL A 91 -3.78 12.60 -0.86
CA VAL A 91 -2.36 12.41 -0.58
C VAL A 91 -1.81 11.45 -1.63
N ILE A 92 -0.97 11.97 -2.52
CA ILE A 92 -0.29 11.17 -3.54
C ILE A 92 1.12 10.87 -3.04
N VAL A 93 1.50 9.59 -3.08
CA VAL A 93 2.87 9.15 -2.82
C VAL A 93 3.39 8.42 -4.05
N SER A 94 4.54 8.84 -4.56
CA SER A 94 5.24 8.17 -5.66
C SER A 94 6.34 7.28 -5.12
N TYR A 95 6.52 6.14 -5.76
CA TYR A 95 7.50 5.13 -5.39
C TYR A 95 8.30 4.70 -6.61
N ASN A 96 9.61 4.60 -6.45
CA ASN A 96 10.52 4.02 -7.43
C ASN A 96 11.45 3.05 -6.72
N GLY A 97 11.77 1.93 -7.35
CA GLY A 97 12.42 0.86 -6.62
C GLY A 97 12.96 -0.28 -7.44
N GLN A 98 13.42 -1.30 -6.72
CA GLN A 98 13.89 -2.55 -7.28
C GLN A 98 13.25 -3.73 -6.57
N VAL A 99 12.92 -4.75 -7.37
CA VAL A 99 12.34 -6.00 -6.91
C VAL A 99 13.45 -7.04 -6.76
N GLY A 100 13.74 -7.44 -5.53
CA GLY A 100 14.60 -8.58 -5.21
C GLY A 100 13.83 -9.90 -5.18
N ASP A 101 14.40 -10.91 -4.54
CA ASP A 101 13.77 -12.23 -4.40
C ASP A 101 12.59 -12.19 -3.40
N ASN A 102 12.86 -11.72 -2.18
CA ASN A 102 11.85 -11.57 -1.11
C ASN A 102 11.82 -10.15 -0.52
N VAL A 103 12.50 -9.20 -1.15
CA VAL A 103 12.59 -7.82 -0.67
C VAL A 103 12.26 -6.87 -1.80
N LEU A 104 11.40 -5.90 -1.51
CA LEU A 104 11.08 -4.78 -2.38
C LEU A 104 11.76 -3.53 -1.82
N HIS A 105 12.73 -3.01 -2.55
CA HIS A 105 13.42 -1.78 -2.17
C HIS A 105 12.71 -0.60 -2.84
N LEU A 106 12.17 0.33 -2.04
CA LEU A 106 11.44 1.49 -2.51
C LEU A 106 12.11 2.77 -2.02
N HIS A 107 12.13 3.76 -2.88
CA HIS A 107 12.28 5.16 -2.53
C HIS A 107 10.93 5.84 -2.76
N SER A 108 10.41 6.46 -1.71
CA SER A 108 9.11 7.11 -1.67
C SER A 108 9.26 8.62 -1.64
N HIS A 109 8.34 9.33 -2.30
CA HIS A 109 8.22 10.78 -2.27
C HIS A 109 6.74 11.16 -2.09
N SER A 110 6.43 11.78 -0.96
CA SER A 110 5.11 12.32 -0.64
C SER A 110 4.93 13.69 -1.29
N HIS A 111 3.93 13.81 -2.16
CA HIS A 111 3.63 15.08 -2.84
C HIS A 111 2.84 16.07 -1.95
N PHE A 112 2.41 15.62 -0.77
CA PHE A 112 1.68 16.48 0.17
C PHE A 112 2.63 17.33 1.03
N ASN A 113 3.72 16.75 1.52
CA ASN A 113 4.66 17.41 2.45
C ASN A 113 6.13 17.36 2.00
N GLY A 114 6.43 16.80 0.83
CA GLY A 114 7.79 16.64 0.31
C GLY A 114 8.64 15.62 1.09
N HIS A 115 8.02 14.83 1.97
CA HIS A 115 8.75 13.83 2.74
C HIS A 115 9.22 12.69 1.82
N GLU A 116 10.46 12.27 2.01
CA GLU A 116 11.07 11.15 1.30
C GLU A 116 11.53 10.06 2.27
N ALA A 117 11.44 8.81 1.85
CA ALA A 117 11.97 7.69 2.61
C ALA A 117 12.43 6.56 1.70
N THR A 118 13.48 5.85 2.13
CA THR A 118 13.89 4.57 1.53
C THR A 118 13.48 3.43 2.43
N ILE A 119 12.76 2.46 1.87
CA ILE A 119 12.10 1.37 2.61
C ILE A 119 12.48 0.03 1.95
N ALA A 120 12.90 -0.95 2.74
CA ALA A 120 13.10 -2.32 2.30
C ALA A 120 11.97 -3.20 2.84
N CYS A 121 11.01 -3.57 2.00
CA CYS A 121 9.82 -4.30 2.40
C CYS A 121 10.02 -5.81 2.19
N GLU A 122 9.84 -6.59 3.24
CA GLU A 122 9.91 -8.06 3.17
C GLU A 122 8.58 -8.63 2.66
N PHE A 123 8.67 -9.63 1.80
CA PHE A 123 7.49 -10.34 1.30
C PHE A 123 6.99 -11.34 2.34
N VAL A 124 5.70 -11.25 2.67
CA VAL A 124 4.98 -12.20 3.52
C VAL A 124 3.93 -12.90 2.66
N PRO A 125 4.06 -14.22 2.41
CA PRO A 125 3.04 -14.97 1.69
C PRO A 125 1.73 -14.96 2.49
N ILE A 126 0.61 -14.81 1.80
CA ILE A 126 -0.72 -14.93 2.39
C ILE A 126 -1.38 -16.11 1.71
N GLU A 127 -1.75 -17.12 2.48
CA GLU A 127 -2.71 -18.11 1.98
C GLU A 127 -4.00 -17.35 1.65
N LEU A 128 -4.29 -17.20 0.36
CA LEU A 128 -5.57 -16.72 -0.11
C LEU A 128 -6.60 -17.73 0.42
N LEU A 129 -7.26 -17.40 1.53
CA LEU A 129 -8.41 -18.17 1.96
C LEU A 129 -9.35 -18.26 0.76
N PRO A 130 -9.83 -19.46 0.38
CA PRO A 130 -10.75 -19.57 -0.72
C PRO A 130 -11.93 -18.62 -0.46
N PRO A 131 -12.47 -17.96 -1.51
CA PRO A 131 -13.59 -17.06 -1.35
C PRO A 131 -14.67 -17.79 -0.55
N ARG A 132 -15.19 -17.15 0.50
CA ARG A 132 -16.34 -17.69 1.23
C ARG A 132 -17.45 -17.86 0.20
N SER A 133 -17.77 -19.11 -0.14
CA SER A 133 -18.99 -19.42 -0.88
C SER A 133 -20.15 -18.81 -0.09
N GLN A 134 -20.86 -17.87 -0.71
CA GLN A 134 -22.14 -17.36 -0.20
C GLN A 134 -23.19 -18.47 -0.28
#